data_AF-L0DFV4-F1
#
_entry.id   AF-L0DFV4-F1
#
_cell.length_a   1.000
_cell.length_b   1.000
_cell.length_c   1.000
_cell.angle_alpha   90.00
_cell.angle_beta   90.00
_cell.angle_gamma   90.00
#
_symmetry.space_group_name_H-M   'P 1'
#
loop_
_entity.id
_entity.type
_entity.pdbx_description
1 polymer ?
#
loop_
_entity_poly.entity_id
_entity_poly.type
_entity_poly.pdbx_seq_one_letter_code
_entity_poly.pdbx_strand_id
1 'polypeptide(L)'
;MSSPRLLGPASRTRSPRVSCVPVGIPPVRARVSASIPWGLLGMLGLLAVIECGVARHPLDFSDPVSLSWQLSAQAARREAPGCTILGVGDSLVKHGVIPSVLEAETGERTCNLAIARGPAPATYFLLRRALDAGARPKAVVLDFKPGVLVGSPRYNLRYWQEILTFRECLDLARSDHGGSLLVNLALGRLLPTFRGRLEVRGAILAAFRGEDSPMRLLNRVCQRNWGVNHGANVAARNPAFNGEVSAEQHKTLLSHLWYCHRVNKTYIRRILDLTAERGIRVYWLLPPVSPALQARREETGAEAGYLKFVRSFQQPYPHLTVVDGRHSGYDHTAFVDATHLDGRGAFTLTTELGSMLRRDLAGGGSVPPSRWVDLPHYHPDPSPVPLEDVEQSRILVKAGR
;
A
#
# COMPACT_ATOMS: atom_id res chain seq x y z
N MET A 1 -14.65 46.77 13.73
CA MET A 1 -13.18 46.96 13.81
C MET A 1 -12.63 46.86 12.40
N SER A 2 -12.42 48.03 11.81
CA SER A 2 -12.16 48.23 10.39
C SER A 2 -10.65 48.28 10.15
N SER A 3 -10.13 47.40 9.29
CA SER A 3 -8.72 47.46 8.86
C SER A 3 -8.59 48.26 7.56
N PRO A 4 -7.65 49.21 7.47
CA PRO A 4 -7.49 50.06 6.29
C PRO A 4 -6.69 49.33 5.20
N ARG A 5 -7.18 49.43 3.96
CA ARG A 5 -6.46 49.08 2.73
C ARG A 5 -5.45 50.17 2.43
N LEU A 6 -4.17 49.82 2.36
CA LEU A 6 -3.12 50.66 1.77
C LEU A 6 -2.83 50.16 0.35
N LEU A 7 -3.35 50.90 -0.63
CA LEU A 7 -2.96 50.80 -2.05
C LEU A 7 -1.81 51.78 -2.28
N GLY A 8 -0.59 51.26 -2.49
CA GLY A 8 0.55 52.04 -2.96
C GLY A 8 0.60 52.06 -4.49
N PRO A 9 0.98 53.19 -5.13
CA PRO A 9 1.06 53.30 -6.57
C PRO A 9 2.31 52.60 -7.12
N ALA A 10 2.13 51.76 -8.15
CA ALA A 10 3.22 51.16 -8.90
C ALA A 10 3.85 52.19 -9.85
N SER A 11 5.07 52.63 -9.53
CA SER A 11 5.91 53.45 -10.40
C SER A 11 6.43 52.61 -11.57
N ARG A 12 5.89 52.85 -12.78
CA ARG A 12 6.43 52.31 -14.03
C ARG A 12 7.66 53.12 -14.44
N THR A 13 8.86 52.63 -14.12
CA THR A 13 10.10 53.10 -14.72
C THR A 13 10.21 52.54 -16.14
N ARG A 14 10.13 53.43 -17.14
CA ARG A 14 10.43 53.12 -18.55
C ARG A 14 11.94 52.93 -18.70
N SER A 15 12.38 51.71 -18.98
CA SER A 15 13.74 51.43 -19.44
C SER A 15 13.98 52.05 -20.83
N PRO A 16 15.20 52.53 -21.11
CA PRO A 16 15.53 53.14 -22.40
C PRO A 16 15.50 52.10 -23.53
N ARG A 17 14.91 52.48 -24.66
CA ARG A 17 15.00 51.74 -25.93
C ARG A 17 16.44 51.79 -26.42
N VAL A 18 17.15 50.68 -26.27
CA VAL A 18 18.42 50.44 -26.98
C VAL A 18 18.08 50.18 -28.44
N SER A 19 18.59 51.03 -29.33
CA SER A 19 18.42 50.89 -30.78
C SER A 19 19.30 49.77 -31.28
N CYS A 20 18.69 48.72 -31.85
CA CYS A 20 19.40 47.62 -32.49
C CYS A 20 20.01 48.10 -33.81
N VAL A 21 21.34 48.14 -33.88
CA VAL A 21 22.08 48.24 -35.13
C VAL A 21 22.01 46.90 -35.86
N PRO A 22 21.65 46.84 -37.15
CA PRO A 22 21.64 45.59 -37.91
C PRO A 22 23.08 45.21 -38.24
N VAL A 23 23.66 44.33 -37.42
CA VAL A 23 24.94 43.68 -37.73
C VAL A 23 24.66 42.59 -38.76
N GLY A 24 25.21 42.77 -39.97
CA GLY A 24 25.13 41.79 -41.05
C GLY A 24 25.74 40.46 -40.64
N ILE A 25 24.93 39.41 -40.60
CA ILE A 25 25.36 38.03 -40.31
C ILE A 25 25.81 37.40 -41.64
N PRO A 26 27.09 37.00 -41.80
CA PRO A 26 27.52 36.20 -42.94
C PRO A 26 26.98 34.77 -42.83
N PRO A 27 26.53 34.13 -43.92
CA PRO A 27 26.01 32.77 -43.90
C PRO A 27 27.17 31.77 -43.94
N VAL A 28 27.73 31.43 -42.77
CA VAL A 28 28.66 30.29 -42.65
C VAL A 28 27.91 29.12 -42.02
N ARG A 29 27.18 28.36 -42.85
CA ARG A 29 26.69 27.02 -42.48
C ARG A 29 27.85 26.03 -42.59
N ALA A 30 28.79 26.09 -41.65
CA ALA A 30 29.66 24.95 -41.40
C ALA A 30 28.77 23.83 -40.83
N ARG A 31 28.50 22.80 -41.64
CA ARG A 31 27.91 21.55 -41.15
C ARG A 31 28.96 20.90 -40.24
N VAL A 32 28.96 21.28 -38.97
CA VAL A 32 29.65 20.52 -37.93
C VAL A 32 28.96 19.17 -37.90
N SER A 33 29.60 18.15 -38.51
CA SER A 33 29.21 16.77 -38.26
C SER A 33 29.46 16.55 -36.77
N ALA A 34 28.41 16.67 -35.96
CA ALA A 34 28.48 16.43 -34.54
C ALA A 34 28.81 14.95 -34.33
N SER A 35 30.09 14.63 -34.23
CA SER A 35 30.54 13.33 -33.76
C SER A 35 29.99 13.17 -32.35
N ILE A 36 29.12 12.18 -32.14
CA ILE A 36 28.64 11.85 -30.80
C ILE A 36 29.88 11.53 -29.94
N PRO A 37 30.09 12.22 -28.81
CA PRO A 37 31.28 11.99 -27.99
C PRO A 37 31.22 10.58 -27.42
N TRP A 38 32.15 9.71 -27.83
CA TRP A 38 32.23 8.32 -27.36
C TRP A 38 32.25 8.19 -25.83
N GLY A 39 32.82 9.17 -25.13
CA GLY A 39 32.79 9.23 -23.66
C GLY A 39 31.37 9.31 -23.07
N LEU A 40 30.45 10.02 -23.72
CA LEU A 40 29.04 10.08 -23.31
C LEU A 40 28.35 8.73 -23.49
N LEU A 41 28.60 8.05 -24.61
CA LEU A 41 28.06 6.71 -24.86
C LEU A 41 28.59 5.71 -23.82
N GLY A 42 29.88 5.77 -23.49
CA GLY A 42 30.48 4.94 -22.44
C GLY A 42 29.84 5.17 -21.07
N MET A 43 29.65 6.43 -20.68
CA MET A 43 28.98 6.80 -19.42
C MET A 43 27.52 6.29 -19.37
N LEU A 44 26.75 6.48 -20.45
CA LEU A 44 25.38 5.99 -20.54
C LEU A 44 25.30 4.46 -20.48
N GLY A 45 26.25 3.78 -21.13
CA GLY A 45 26.38 2.32 -21.05
C GLY A 45 26.65 1.84 -19.63
N LEU A 46 27.60 2.47 -18.93
CA LEU A 46 27.89 2.15 -17.52
C LEU A 46 26.68 2.39 -16.61
N LEU A 47 25.99 3.53 -16.78
CA LEU A 47 24.78 3.83 -16.01
C LEU A 47 23.71 2.75 -16.24
N ALA A 48 23.47 2.35 -17.50
CA ALA A 48 22.52 1.30 -17.81
C ALA A 48 22.88 -0.04 -17.15
N VAL A 49 24.17 -0.41 -17.13
CA VAL A 49 24.65 -1.61 -16.44
C VAL A 49 24.37 -1.53 -14.93
N ILE A 50 24.68 -0.41 -14.29
CA ILE A 50 24.44 -0.20 -12.85
C ILE A 50 22.95 -0.29 -12.53
N GLU A 51 22.11 0.46 -13.23
CA GLU A 51 20.66 0.48 -12.98
C GLU A 51 20.04 -0.89 -13.22
N CYS A 52 20.48 -1.61 -14.26
CA CYS A 52 20.01 -2.95 -14.53
C CYS A 52 20.49 -3.95 -13.47
N GLY A 53 21.71 -3.79 -12.96
CA GLY A 53 22.24 -4.54 -11.83
C GLY A 53 21.37 -4.37 -10.59
N VAL A 54 21.07 -3.13 -10.20
CA VAL A 54 20.21 -2.84 -9.04
C VAL A 54 18.79 -3.40 -9.24
N ALA A 55 18.21 -3.21 -10.42
CA ALA A 55 16.86 -3.70 -10.73
C ALA A 55 16.74 -5.24 -10.66
N ARG A 56 17.81 -5.98 -10.98
CA ARG A 56 17.83 -7.45 -10.96
C ARG A 56 18.07 -8.05 -9.58
N HIS A 57 18.45 -7.25 -8.58
CA HIS A 57 18.74 -7.70 -7.22
C HIS A 57 17.81 -7.06 -6.19
N PRO A 58 16.48 -7.24 -6.31
CA PRO A 58 15.52 -6.59 -5.41
C PRO A 58 15.67 -7.05 -3.96
N LEU A 59 16.16 -8.27 -3.72
CA LEU A 59 16.41 -8.77 -2.36
C LEU A 59 17.53 -7.99 -1.65
N ASP A 60 18.49 -7.44 -2.40
CA ASP A 60 19.61 -6.69 -1.84
C ASP A 60 19.30 -5.20 -1.70
N PHE A 61 18.54 -4.65 -2.66
CA PHE A 61 18.39 -3.20 -2.85
C PHE A 61 16.97 -2.68 -2.65
N SER A 62 16.09 -3.49 -2.04
CA SER A 62 14.74 -3.06 -1.64
C SER A 62 14.55 -3.24 -0.14
N ASP A 63 13.86 -2.32 0.49
CA ASP A 63 13.34 -2.56 1.83
C ASP A 63 12.12 -3.49 1.76
N PRO A 64 11.75 -4.19 2.84
CA PRO A 64 10.63 -5.12 2.83
C PRO A 64 9.29 -4.49 2.40
N VAL A 65 9.05 -3.21 2.68
CA VAL A 65 7.81 -2.55 2.25
C VAL A 65 7.79 -2.38 0.72
N SER A 66 8.89 -1.92 0.12
CA SER A 66 9.01 -1.84 -1.34
C SER A 66 8.87 -3.22 -2.00
N LEU A 67 9.52 -4.25 -1.43
CA LEU A 67 9.40 -5.62 -1.94
C LEU A 67 7.95 -6.14 -1.86
N SER A 68 7.25 -5.86 -0.76
CA SER A 68 5.82 -6.20 -0.59
C SER A 68 4.95 -5.60 -1.69
N TRP A 69 5.17 -4.32 -2.02
CA TRP A 69 4.48 -3.64 -3.11
C TRP A 69 4.76 -4.30 -4.47
N GLN A 70 6.03 -4.59 -4.75
CA GLN A 70 6.45 -5.22 -5.99
C GLN A 70 5.83 -6.62 -6.15
N LEU A 71 5.86 -7.45 -5.11
CA LEU A 71 5.33 -8.81 -5.15
C LEU A 71 3.81 -8.83 -5.28
N SER A 72 3.07 -7.97 -4.56
CA SER A 72 1.62 -7.87 -4.74
C SER A 72 1.24 -7.39 -6.14
N ALA A 73 2.02 -6.53 -6.78
CA ALA A 73 1.79 -6.13 -8.16
C ALA A 73 2.03 -7.29 -9.17
N GLN A 74 2.93 -8.22 -8.86
CA GLN A 74 3.13 -9.43 -9.64
C GLN A 74 1.99 -10.44 -9.42
N ALA A 75 1.63 -10.69 -8.15
CA ALA A 75 0.52 -11.56 -7.77
C ALA A 75 -0.81 -11.10 -8.37
N ALA A 76 -1.05 -9.79 -8.43
CA ALA A 76 -2.22 -9.22 -9.10
C ALA A 76 -2.32 -9.65 -10.57
N ARG A 77 -1.20 -9.83 -11.28
CA ARG A 77 -1.21 -10.27 -12.69
C ARG A 77 -1.24 -11.78 -12.86
N ARG A 78 -0.56 -12.51 -11.97
CA ARG A 78 -0.24 -13.93 -12.17
C ARG A 78 -1.15 -14.87 -11.37
N GLU A 79 -1.52 -14.47 -10.17
CA GLU A 79 -2.23 -15.33 -9.21
C GLU A 79 -3.71 -14.96 -9.15
N ALA A 80 -4.03 -13.66 -9.10
CA ALA A 80 -5.41 -13.18 -8.98
C ALA A 80 -6.39 -13.69 -10.05
N PRO A 81 -5.99 -13.95 -11.33
CA PRO A 81 -6.89 -14.55 -12.32
C PRO A 81 -7.49 -15.89 -11.89
N GLY A 82 -6.80 -16.62 -11.00
CA GLY A 82 -7.28 -17.90 -10.47
C GLY A 82 -8.16 -17.80 -9.23
N CYS A 83 -8.34 -16.62 -8.64
CA CYS A 83 -8.99 -16.45 -7.34
C CYS A 83 -10.40 -15.86 -7.48
N THR A 84 -11.31 -16.35 -6.63
CA THR A 84 -12.70 -15.87 -6.54
C THR A 84 -12.89 -14.88 -5.38
N ILE A 85 -11.98 -14.83 -4.43
CA ILE A 85 -11.91 -13.81 -3.38
C ILE A 85 -10.55 -13.10 -3.45
N LEU A 86 -10.54 -11.76 -3.41
CA LEU A 86 -9.31 -10.97 -3.33
C LEU A 86 -9.28 -10.15 -2.03
N GLY A 87 -8.20 -10.27 -1.27
CA GLY A 87 -7.86 -9.32 -0.21
C GLY A 87 -7.05 -8.16 -0.78
N VAL A 88 -7.49 -6.91 -0.61
CA VAL A 88 -6.77 -5.71 -1.08
C VAL A 88 -6.80 -4.63 0.00
N GLY A 89 -5.76 -3.82 0.15
CA GLY A 89 -5.74 -2.82 1.23
C GLY A 89 -4.33 -2.58 1.75
N ASP A 90 -4.25 -2.25 3.04
CA ASP A 90 -2.98 -1.99 3.70
C ASP A 90 -2.44 -3.15 4.56
N SER A 91 -1.56 -2.84 5.51
CA SER A 91 -0.96 -3.83 6.38
C SER A 91 -1.96 -4.55 7.28
N LEU A 92 -3.12 -3.96 7.57
CA LEU A 92 -4.15 -4.63 8.36
C LEU A 92 -4.78 -5.82 7.63
N VAL A 93 -5.11 -5.68 6.34
CA VAL A 93 -5.53 -6.84 5.52
C VAL A 93 -4.35 -7.79 5.32
N LYS A 94 -3.14 -7.26 5.10
CA LYS A 94 -1.95 -8.10 4.89
C LYS A 94 -1.65 -9.02 6.07
N HIS A 95 -1.84 -8.55 7.31
CA HIS A 95 -1.60 -9.35 8.51
C HIS A 95 -2.85 -10.08 9.00
N GLY A 96 -4.04 -9.49 8.82
CA GLY A 96 -5.28 -9.98 9.42
C GLY A 96 -6.07 -10.97 8.57
N VAL A 97 -5.82 -11.05 7.26
CA VAL A 97 -6.59 -11.93 6.35
C VAL A 97 -5.68 -12.97 5.71
N ILE A 98 -5.89 -14.24 6.05
CA ILE A 98 -5.07 -15.37 5.62
C ILE A 98 -5.81 -16.19 4.54
N PRO A 99 -5.37 -16.19 3.27
CA PRO A 99 -6.07 -16.85 2.18
C PRO A 99 -6.40 -18.33 2.41
N SER A 100 -5.46 -19.12 2.93
CA SER A 100 -5.68 -20.57 3.18
C SER A 100 -6.77 -20.84 4.22
N VAL A 101 -6.95 -19.93 5.18
CA VAL A 101 -8.03 -20.00 6.18
C VAL A 101 -9.36 -19.60 5.55
N LEU A 102 -9.40 -18.54 4.74
CA LEU A 102 -10.60 -18.19 3.98
C LEU A 102 -11.02 -19.32 3.03
N GLU A 103 -10.06 -19.95 2.36
CA GLU A 103 -10.30 -21.10 1.48
C GLU A 103 -10.90 -22.28 2.23
N ALA A 104 -10.37 -22.62 3.41
CA ALA A 104 -10.92 -23.67 4.26
C ALA A 104 -12.36 -23.36 4.69
N GLU A 105 -12.66 -22.10 5.02
CA GLU A 105 -13.98 -21.69 5.46
C GLU A 105 -15.00 -21.58 4.32
N THR A 106 -14.59 -21.09 3.15
CA THR A 106 -15.51 -20.71 2.07
C THR A 106 -15.53 -21.71 0.92
N GLY A 107 -14.49 -22.53 0.76
CA GLY A 107 -14.25 -23.33 -0.44
C GLY A 107 -13.85 -22.51 -1.67
N GLU A 108 -13.61 -21.20 -1.51
CA GLU A 108 -13.33 -20.26 -2.60
C GLU A 108 -11.85 -19.91 -2.65
N ARG A 109 -11.23 -20.03 -3.83
CA ARG A 109 -9.81 -19.70 -4.01
C ARG A 109 -9.55 -18.23 -3.71
N THR A 110 -8.53 -17.96 -2.91
CA THR A 110 -8.29 -16.64 -2.34
C THR A 110 -6.84 -16.23 -2.56
N CYS A 111 -6.59 -14.94 -2.79
CA CYS A 111 -5.25 -14.38 -2.67
C CYS A 111 -5.28 -13.02 -1.98
N ASN A 112 -4.19 -12.68 -1.29
CA ASN A 112 -4.05 -11.42 -0.57
C ASN A 112 -3.07 -10.51 -1.31
N LEU A 113 -3.60 -9.50 -2.00
CA LEU A 113 -2.84 -8.48 -2.71
C LEU A 113 -2.55 -7.25 -1.85
N ALA A 114 -2.91 -7.25 -0.56
CA ALA A 114 -2.67 -6.13 0.32
C ALA A 114 -1.17 -5.86 0.53
N ILE A 115 -0.84 -4.59 0.74
CA ILE A 115 0.55 -4.11 0.80
C ILE A 115 0.75 -3.28 2.06
N ALA A 116 1.97 -3.29 2.60
CA ALA A 116 2.24 -2.47 3.78
C ALA A 116 2.05 -0.98 3.49
N ARG A 117 1.31 -0.28 4.34
CA ARG A 117 0.96 1.15 4.18
C ARG A 117 0.19 1.47 2.89
N GLY A 118 -0.54 0.51 2.31
CA GLY A 118 -1.25 0.64 1.04
C GLY A 118 -2.39 1.68 1.06
N PRO A 119 -2.21 2.88 0.49
CA PRO A 119 -3.29 3.86 0.43
C PRO A 119 -4.28 3.49 -0.69
N ALA A 120 -5.46 4.11 -0.68
CA ALA A 120 -6.52 3.80 -1.64
C ALA A 120 -6.10 3.81 -3.13
N PRO A 121 -5.24 4.73 -3.61
CA PRO A 121 -4.80 4.65 -5.01
C PRO A 121 -3.97 3.41 -5.33
N ALA A 122 -3.17 2.89 -4.38
CA ALA A 122 -2.40 1.66 -4.61
C ALA A 122 -3.33 0.46 -4.71
N THR A 123 -4.29 0.37 -3.79
CA THR A 123 -5.36 -0.63 -3.80
C THR A 123 -6.13 -0.62 -5.13
N TYR A 124 -6.49 0.58 -5.64
CA TYR A 124 -7.15 0.72 -6.93
C TYR A 124 -6.31 0.19 -8.10
N PHE A 125 -5.03 0.57 -8.19
CA PHE A 125 -4.18 0.11 -9.30
C PHE A 125 -3.90 -1.38 -9.25
N LEU A 126 -3.76 -1.97 -8.05
CA LEU A 126 -3.64 -3.42 -7.88
C LEU A 126 -4.91 -4.16 -8.29
N LEU A 127 -6.08 -3.69 -7.82
CA LEU A 127 -7.36 -4.29 -8.18
C LEU A 127 -7.63 -4.18 -9.68
N ARG A 128 -7.47 -2.99 -10.28
CA ARG A 128 -7.65 -2.79 -11.73
C ARG A 128 -6.74 -3.74 -12.52
N ARG A 129 -5.48 -3.87 -12.10
CA ARG A 129 -4.52 -4.78 -12.75
C ARG A 129 -4.92 -6.25 -12.64
N ALA A 130 -5.48 -6.67 -11.52
CA ALA A 130 -6.02 -8.02 -11.38
C ALA A 130 -7.18 -8.26 -12.34
N LEU A 131 -8.13 -7.33 -12.40
CA LEU A 131 -9.27 -7.42 -13.31
C LEU A 131 -8.85 -7.37 -14.79
N ASP A 132 -7.87 -6.53 -15.15
CA ASP A 132 -7.31 -6.45 -16.51
C ASP A 132 -6.55 -7.73 -16.88
N ALA A 133 -5.96 -8.43 -15.91
CA ALA A 133 -5.31 -9.73 -16.10
C ALA A 133 -6.31 -10.90 -16.19
N GLY A 134 -7.61 -10.64 -16.10
CA GLY A 134 -8.66 -11.64 -16.23
C GLY A 134 -9.24 -12.16 -14.91
N ALA A 135 -8.87 -11.58 -13.77
CA ALA A 135 -9.52 -11.91 -12.51
C ALA A 135 -11.01 -11.59 -12.54
N ARG A 136 -11.82 -12.52 -12.05
CA ARG A 136 -13.29 -12.39 -11.93
C ARG A 136 -13.72 -12.73 -10.50
N PRO A 137 -13.30 -11.93 -9.50
CA PRO A 137 -13.65 -12.24 -8.12
C PRO A 137 -15.16 -12.09 -7.90
N LYS A 138 -15.72 -12.97 -7.08
CA LYS A 138 -17.07 -12.81 -6.52
C LYS A 138 -17.09 -11.76 -5.42
N ALA A 139 -15.98 -11.68 -4.68
CA ALA A 139 -15.83 -10.83 -3.51
C ALA A 139 -14.46 -10.16 -3.45
N VAL A 140 -14.44 -8.93 -2.93
CA VAL A 140 -13.23 -8.20 -2.53
C VAL A 140 -13.35 -7.84 -1.06
N VAL A 141 -12.39 -8.30 -0.26
CA VAL A 141 -12.21 -7.85 1.13
C VAL A 141 -11.22 -6.70 1.11
N LEU A 142 -11.60 -5.55 1.63
CA LEU A 142 -10.74 -4.38 1.71
C LEU A 142 -10.76 -3.69 3.06
N ASP A 143 -9.65 -3.02 3.39
CA ASP A 143 -9.56 -2.11 4.53
C ASP A 143 -8.66 -0.92 4.18
N PHE A 144 -8.89 0.18 4.90
CA PHE A 144 -8.04 1.35 4.91
C PHE A 144 -7.85 1.87 6.35
N LYS A 145 -6.71 1.56 6.95
CA LYS A 145 -6.27 2.09 8.24
C LYS A 145 -6.38 3.61 8.24
N PRO A 146 -6.99 4.21 9.28
CA PRO A 146 -7.21 5.65 9.35
C PRO A 146 -5.95 6.49 9.08
N GLY A 147 -4.83 6.13 9.71
CA GLY A 147 -3.56 6.85 9.54
C GLY A 147 -2.99 6.81 8.13
N VAL A 148 -3.33 5.80 7.31
CA VAL A 148 -2.93 5.74 5.90
C VAL A 148 -3.77 6.70 5.05
N LEU A 149 -5.06 6.85 5.38
CA LEU A 149 -5.98 7.74 4.66
C LEU A 149 -5.71 9.23 4.88
N VAL A 150 -5.12 9.58 6.03
CA VAL A 150 -4.64 10.94 6.34
C VAL A 150 -3.50 11.37 5.41
N GLY A 151 -2.62 10.44 5.06
CA GLY A 151 -1.42 10.73 4.26
C GLY A 151 -1.71 11.13 2.81
N SER A 152 -0.99 12.14 2.32
CA SER A 152 -0.93 12.44 0.89
C SER A 152 -0.17 11.33 0.13
N PRO A 153 -0.34 11.20 -1.20
CA PRO A 153 0.45 10.26 -2.01
C PRO A 153 1.97 10.39 -1.79
N ARG A 154 2.47 11.57 -1.42
CA ARG A 154 3.90 11.80 -1.15
C ARG A 154 4.43 11.03 0.05
N TYR A 155 3.57 10.65 1.00
CA TYR A 155 3.96 9.83 2.15
C TYR A 155 4.55 8.48 1.73
N ASN A 156 4.06 7.92 0.61
CA ASN A 156 4.50 6.65 0.05
C ASN A 156 5.31 6.82 -1.25
N LEU A 157 5.95 7.98 -1.45
CA LEU A 157 6.63 8.35 -2.71
C LEU A 157 7.53 7.23 -3.27
N ARG A 158 8.32 6.64 -2.37
CA ARG A 158 9.27 5.57 -2.66
C ARG A 158 8.60 4.30 -3.19
N TYR A 159 7.46 3.91 -2.61
CA TYR A 159 6.82 2.63 -2.90
C TYR A 159 6.02 2.65 -4.20
N TRP A 160 5.47 3.81 -4.59
CA TRP A 160 4.75 3.96 -5.86
C TRP A 160 5.59 3.54 -7.07
N GLN A 161 6.90 3.78 -7.00
CA GLN A 161 7.83 3.50 -8.08
C GLN A 161 7.98 1.99 -8.35
N GLU A 162 7.56 1.14 -7.42
CA GLU A 162 7.53 -0.32 -7.60
C GLU A 162 6.35 -0.80 -8.44
N ILE A 163 5.20 -0.11 -8.37
CA ILE A 163 3.93 -0.66 -8.89
C ILE A 163 3.29 0.16 -10.00
N LEU A 164 3.61 1.44 -10.12
CA LEU A 164 2.96 2.32 -11.10
C LEU A 164 3.66 2.28 -12.45
N THR A 165 2.89 2.06 -13.50
CA THR A 165 3.29 2.39 -14.88
C THR A 165 3.35 3.91 -15.08
N PHE A 166 3.99 4.39 -16.15
CA PHE A 166 4.04 5.84 -16.45
C PHE A 166 2.64 6.48 -16.59
N ARG A 167 1.69 5.75 -17.19
CA ARG A 167 0.30 6.23 -17.31
C ARG A 167 -0.36 6.37 -15.94
N GLU A 168 -0.10 5.44 -15.03
CA GLU A 168 -0.61 5.49 -13.65
C GLU A 168 0.07 6.57 -12.83
N CYS A 169 1.38 6.81 -13.03
CA CYS A 169 2.07 7.96 -12.43
C CYS A 169 1.41 9.28 -12.84
N LEU A 170 1.05 9.41 -14.11
CA LEU A 170 0.36 10.60 -14.62
C LEU A 170 -1.05 10.75 -14.05
N ASP A 171 -1.83 9.66 -13.97
CA ASP A 171 -3.17 9.64 -13.34
C ASP A 171 -3.10 10.05 -11.86
N LEU A 172 -2.16 9.48 -11.10
CA LEU A 172 -1.97 9.81 -9.69
C LEU A 172 -1.52 11.26 -9.51
N ALA A 173 -0.53 11.73 -10.29
CA ALA A 173 -0.04 13.11 -10.20
C ALA A 173 -1.09 14.16 -10.60
N ARG A 174 -1.94 13.84 -11.59
CA ARG A 174 -3.09 14.68 -11.94
C ARG A 174 -4.09 14.76 -10.79
N SER A 175 -4.39 13.63 -10.14
CA SER A 175 -5.30 13.57 -9.00
C SER A 175 -4.74 14.34 -7.78
N ASP A 176 -3.42 14.34 -7.59
CA ASP A 176 -2.74 15.11 -6.54
C ASP A 176 -2.64 16.61 -6.85
N HIS A 177 -2.76 17.00 -8.13
CA HIS A 177 -2.45 18.33 -8.67
C HIS A 177 -0.98 18.74 -8.44
N GLY A 178 -0.04 17.79 -8.52
CA GLY A 178 1.37 18.01 -8.20
C GLY A 178 2.32 17.60 -9.32
N GLY A 179 2.84 18.55 -10.09
CA GLY A 179 3.84 18.27 -11.13
C GLY A 179 5.14 17.66 -10.58
N SER A 180 5.56 18.09 -9.39
CA SER A 180 6.73 17.51 -8.70
C SER A 180 6.52 16.03 -8.33
N LEU A 181 5.28 15.61 -8.06
CA LEU A 181 5.00 14.19 -7.80
C LEU A 181 5.28 13.36 -9.07
N LEU A 182 4.82 13.83 -10.24
CA LEU A 182 5.08 13.13 -11.51
C LEU A 182 6.58 12.97 -11.78
N VAL A 183 7.36 14.04 -11.59
CA VAL A 183 8.81 14.01 -11.82
C VAL A 183 9.48 13.00 -10.88
N ASN A 184 9.16 13.01 -9.59
CA ASN A 184 9.73 12.06 -8.65
C ASN A 184 9.33 10.60 -8.94
N LEU A 185 8.08 10.37 -9.34
CA LEU A 185 7.61 9.05 -9.74
C LEU A 185 8.31 8.54 -11.00
N ALA A 186 8.49 9.42 -12.00
CA ALA A 186 9.18 9.08 -13.24
C ALA A 186 10.67 8.80 -12.99
N LEU A 187 11.35 9.65 -12.23
CA LEU A 187 12.77 9.48 -11.90
C LEU A 187 13.03 8.18 -11.16
N GLY A 188 12.31 7.89 -10.08
CA GLY A 188 12.56 6.66 -9.33
C GLY A 188 12.07 5.39 -10.03
N ARG A 189 11.22 5.50 -11.07
CA ARG A 189 10.93 4.38 -11.97
C ARG A 189 12.05 4.14 -12.98
N LEU A 190 12.68 5.20 -13.49
CA LEU A 190 13.76 5.13 -14.48
C LEU A 190 15.11 4.79 -13.85
N LEU A 191 15.33 5.20 -12.60
CA LEU A 191 16.60 5.10 -11.89
C LEU A 191 16.40 4.31 -10.59
N PRO A 192 16.44 2.96 -10.63
CA PRO A 192 16.49 2.10 -9.46
C PRO A 192 17.47 2.55 -8.37
N THR A 193 18.66 3.06 -8.72
CA THR A 193 19.63 3.58 -7.74
C THR A 193 19.12 4.80 -6.98
N PHE A 194 18.37 5.69 -7.65
CA PHE A 194 17.75 6.85 -7.02
C PHE A 194 16.69 6.43 -6.00
N ARG A 195 15.86 5.46 -6.37
CA ARG A 195 14.81 4.89 -5.52
C ARG A 195 15.38 4.15 -4.31
N GLY A 196 16.30 3.21 -4.54
CA GLY A 196 16.91 2.34 -3.53
C GLY A 196 18.18 2.93 -2.90
N ARG A 197 18.38 4.25 -2.94
CA ARG A 197 19.65 4.89 -2.57
C ARG A 197 20.14 4.55 -1.16
N LEU A 198 19.21 4.35 -0.21
CA LEU A 198 19.56 4.05 1.18
C LEU A 198 20.03 2.60 1.31
N GLU A 199 19.42 1.68 0.58
CA GLU A 199 19.72 0.26 0.58
C GLU A 199 21.00 0.00 -0.20
N VAL A 200 21.20 0.66 -1.34
CA VAL A 200 22.47 0.64 -2.08
C VAL A 200 23.61 1.14 -1.19
N ARG A 201 23.43 2.27 -0.50
CA ARG A 201 24.43 2.78 0.45
C ARG A 201 24.68 1.77 1.58
N GLY A 202 23.62 1.20 2.15
CA GLY A 202 23.72 0.20 3.21
C GLY A 202 24.49 -1.05 2.77
N ALA A 203 24.19 -1.57 1.57
CA ALA A 203 24.85 -2.72 0.98
C ALA A 203 26.33 -2.45 0.67
N ILE A 204 26.66 -1.27 0.15
CA ILE A 204 28.07 -0.86 -0.09
C ILE A 204 28.83 -0.80 1.24
N LEU A 205 28.24 -0.20 2.28
CA LEU A 205 28.87 -0.11 3.60
C LEU A 205 29.03 -1.48 4.26
N ALA A 206 28.06 -2.39 4.11
CA ALA A 206 28.19 -3.77 4.57
C ALA A 206 29.32 -4.52 3.84
N ALA A 207 29.40 -4.38 2.52
CA ALA A 207 30.45 -4.98 1.71
C ALA A 207 31.85 -4.49 2.12
N PHE A 208 32.02 -3.20 2.44
CA PHE A 208 33.29 -2.68 2.96
C PHE A 208 33.68 -3.25 4.33
N ARG A 209 32.74 -3.78 5.10
CA ARG A 209 32.99 -4.49 6.36
C ARG A 209 33.14 -6.01 6.19
N GLY A 210 33.02 -6.53 4.97
CA GLY A 210 32.98 -7.98 4.72
C GLY A 210 31.68 -8.64 5.19
N GLU A 211 30.61 -7.86 5.35
CA GLU A 211 29.29 -8.34 5.78
C GLU A 211 28.36 -8.52 4.58
N ASP A 212 27.44 -9.49 4.67
CA ASP A 212 26.32 -9.61 3.74
C ASP A 212 25.33 -8.45 3.88
N SER A 213 24.57 -8.17 2.82
CA SER A 213 23.46 -7.20 2.90
C SER A 213 22.41 -7.68 3.91
N PRO A 214 22.11 -6.91 4.98
CA PRO A 214 21.11 -7.30 5.96
C PRO A 214 19.71 -7.38 5.33
N MET A 215 19.47 -6.67 4.23
CA MET A 215 18.20 -6.72 3.50
C MET A 215 17.97 -8.06 2.81
N ARG A 216 19.03 -8.73 2.34
CA ARG A 216 18.90 -10.01 1.62
C ARG A 216 18.22 -11.06 2.46
N LEU A 217 18.69 -11.27 3.69
CA LEU A 217 18.11 -12.27 4.59
C LEU A 217 16.66 -11.90 4.94
N LEU A 218 16.42 -10.64 5.36
CA LEU A 218 15.09 -10.17 5.75
C LEU A 218 14.09 -10.32 4.59
N ASN A 219 14.47 -9.93 3.38
CA ASN A 219 13.64 -10.03 2.20
C ASN A 219 13.37 -11.48 1.79
N ARG A 220 14.33 -12.40 1.94
CA ARG A 220 14.09 -13.83 1.71
C ARG A 220 13.07 -14.40 2.70
N VAL A 221 13.16 -14.01 3.97
CA VAL A 221 12.18 -14.41 4.99
C VAL A 221 10.79 -13.89 4.63
N CYS A 222 10.68 -12.59 4.32
CA CYS A 222 9.41 -11.99 3.90
C CYS A 222 8.85 -12.62 2.62
N GLN A 223 9.67 -12.80 1.59
CA GLN A 223 9.28 -13.41 0.33
C GLN A 223 8.76 -14.84 0.53
N ARG A 224 9.43 -15.63 1.38
CA ARG A 224 8.97 -16.98 1.72
C ARG A 224 7.63 -16.92 2.45
N ASN A 225 7.55 -16.14 3.53
CA ASN A 225 6.34 -16.01 4.33
C ASN A 225 5.13 -15.59 3.47
N TRP A 226 5.30 -14.60 2.61
CA TRP A 226 4.22 -14.17 1.72
C TRP A 226 3.93 -15.20 0.62
N GLY A 227 4.94 -15.89 0.09
CA GLY A 227 4.75 -16.92 -0.93
C GLY A 227 3.93 -18.10 -0.43
N VAL A 228 4.28 -18.65 0.73
CA VAL A 228 3.58 -19.81 1.31
C VAL A 228 2.20 -19.47 1.87
N ASN A 229 1.97 -18.21 2.27
CA ASN A 229 0.68 -17.75 2.78
C ASN A 229 -0.11 -16.92 1.74
N HIS A 230 0.13 -17.14 0.45
CA HIS A 230 -0.61 -16.53 -0.67
C HIS A 230 -0.79 -14.99 -0.58
N GLY A 231 0.27 -14.32 -0.13
CA GLY A 231 0.40 -12.87 -0.01
C GLY A 231 0.21 -12.31 1.40
N ALA A 232 -0.34 -13.10 2.33
CA ALA A 232 -0.50 -12.71 3.73
C ALA A 232 0.85 -12.68 4.47
N ASN A 233 0.97 -11.79 5.45
CA ASN A 233 2.10 -11.71 6.37
C ASN A 233 1.70 -12.30 7.73
N VAL A 234 1.97 -13.59 7.93
CA VAL A 234 1.62 -14.29 9.18
C VAL A 234 2.70 -13.98 10.22
N ALA A 235 2.45 -12.97 11.05
CA ALA A 235 3.40 -12.56 12.08
C ALA A 235 3.53 -13.62 13.18
N ALA A 236 4.76 -13.85 13.65
CA ALA A 236 4.98 -14.64 14.85
C ALA A 236 4.45 -13.90 16.09
N ARG A 237 4.12 -14.67 17.13
CA ARG A 237 3.67 -14.10 18.42
C ARG A 237 4.76 -13.20 19.01
N ASN A 238 4.35 -12.10 19.63
CA ASN A 238 5.26 -11.21 20.34
C ASN A 238 4.91 -11.16 21.84
N PRO A 239 5.53 -12.00 22.68
CA PRO A 239 5.26 -12.00 24.11
C PRO A 239 5.72 -10.72 24.82
N ALA A 240 6.54 -9.88 24.17
CA ALA A 240 6.96 -8.61 24.72
C ALA A 240 5.91 -7.50 24.55
N PHE A 241 4.90 -7.68 23.69
CA PHE A 241 3.80 -6.73 23.58
C PHE A 241 2.79 -6.98 24.70
N ASN A 242 2.72 -6.04 25.65
CA ASN A 242 1.88 -6.10 26.84
C ASN A 242 0.54 -5.36 26.68
N GLY A 243 0.20 -4.92 25.46
CA GLY A 243 -1.00 -4.14 25.17
C GLY A 243 -0.87 -2.63 25.38
N GLU A 244 0.23 -2.15 25.96
CA GLU A 244 0.45 -0.72 26.17
C GLU A 244 0.81 -0.01 24.87
N VAL A 245 0.33 1.23 24.73
CA VAL A 245 0.61 2.09 23.59
C VAL A 245 1.17 3.40 24.11
N SER A 246 2.45 3.64 23.84
CA SER A 246 3.13 4.86 24.26
C SER A 246 2.54 6.11 23.59
N ALA A 247 2.75 7.29 24.19
CA ALA A 247 2.35 8.56 23.61
C ALA A 247 2.93 8.78 22.20
N GLU A 248 4.18 8.36 21.97
CA GLU A 248 4.82 8.45 20.65
C GLU A 248 4.18 7.49 19.63
N GLN A 249 3.80 6.28 20.05
CA GLN A 249 3.01 5.39 19.19
C GLN A 249 1.64 5.98 18.88
N HIS A 250 0.94 6.56 19.85
CA HIS A 250 -0.34 7.24 19.61
C HIS A 250 -0.23 8.40 18.62
N LYS A 251 0.87 9.16 18.66
CA LYS A 251 1.18 10.22 17.71
C LYS A 251 1.48 9.66 16.32
N THR A 252 2.37 8.67 16.23
CA THR A 252 2.78 8.04 14.97
C THR A 252 1.62 7.30 14.28
N LEU A 253 0.73 6.69 15.06
CA LEU A 253 -0.44 5.96 14.58
C LEU A 253 -1.67 6.86 14.36
N LEU A 254 -1.50 8.18 14.57
CA LEU A 254 -2.52 9.21 14.36
C LEU A 254 -3.84 8.91 15.10
N SER A 255 -3.72 8.36 16.32
CA SER A 255 -4.89 7.98 17.12
C SER A 255 -5.75 9.16 17.59
N HIS A 256 -5.28 10.40 17.43
CA HIS A 256 -5.93 11.63 17.88
C HIS A 256 -6.47 12.50 16.75
N LEU A 257 -6.33 12.07 15.50
CA LEU A 257 -6.63 12.89 14.33
C LEU A 257 -7.34 12.07 13.27
N TRP A 258 -8.42 12.63 12.72
CA TRP A 258 -9.09 12.06 11.57
C TRP A 258 -9.39 13.08 10.49
N TYR A 259 -8.90 12.79 9.28
CA TYR A 259 -9.44 13.27 8.02
C TYR A 259 -9.02 12.30 6.91
N CYS A 260 -9.70 12.35 5.77
CA CYS A 260 -9.29 11.60 4.60
C CYS A 260 -8.71 12.55 3.55
N HIS A 261 -7.46 12.33 3.14
CA HIS A 261 -6.86 13.08 2.04
C HIS A 261 -7.71 12.96 0.76
N ARG A 262 -7.88 14.06 0.03
CA ARG A 262 -8.79 14.12 -1.14
C ARG A 262 -8.52 13.04 -2.19
N VAL A 263 -7.23 12.72 -2.40
CA VAL A 263 -6.82 11.69 -3.37
C VAL A 263 -7.28 10.33 -2.90
N ASN A 264 -7.10 9.99 -1.61
CA ASN A 264 -7.58 8.71 -1.08
C ASN A 264 -9.10 8.59 -1.22
N LYS A 265 -9.86 9.62 -0.82
CA LYS A 265 -11.32 9.65 -1.00
C LYS A 265 -11.75 9.44 -2.46
N THR A 266 -11.02 10.06 -3.41
CA THR A 266 -11.30 9.92 -4.85
C THR A 266 -11.08 8.48 -5.31
N TYR A 267 -9.99 7.84 -4.90
CA TYR A 267 -9.69 6.47 -5.32
C TYR A 267 -10.54 5.43 -4.61
N ILE A 268 -11.04 5.68 -3.39
CA ILE A 268 -12.05 4.81 -2.76
C ILE A 268 -13.33 4.78 -3.63
N ARG A 269 -13.80 5.94 -4.11
CA ARG A 269 -14.93 5.98 -5.05
C ARG A 269 -14.64 5.16 -6.31
N ARG A 270 -13.49 5.40 -6.94
CA ARG A 270 -13.07 4.64 -8.14
C ARG A 270 -13.00 3.13 -7.92
N ILE A 271 -12.62 2.66 -6.73
CA ILE A 271 -12.64 1.23 -6.37
C ILE A 271 -14.08 0.72 -6.35
N LEU A 272 -14.96 1.43 -5.64
CA LEU A 272 -16.35 1.02 -5.47
C LEU A 272 -17.15 1.10 -6.78
N ASP A 273 -16.88 2.10 -7.62
CA ASP A 273 -17.42 2.21 -8.97
C ASP A 273 -16.96 1.02 -9.83
N LEU A 274 -15.65 0.75 -9.85
CA LEU A 274 -15.06 -0.37 -10.61
C LEU A 274 -15.62 -1.74 -10.19
N THR A 275 -15.85 -1.95 -8.90
CA THR A 275 -16.46 -3.21 -8.42
C THR A 275 -17.95 -3.28 -8.74
N ALA A 276 -18.68 -2.16 -8.65
CA ALA A 276 -20.09 -2.08 -9.03
C ALA A 276 -20.29 -2.45 -10.51
N GLU A 277 -19.50 -1.85 -11.41
CA GLU A 277 -19.55 -2.10 -12.86
C GLU A 277 -19.32 -3.57 -13.22
N ARG A 278 -18.66 -4.33 -12.34
CA ARG A 278 -18.33 -5.74 -12.53
C ARG A 278 -19.20 -6.68 -11.69
N GLY A 279 -20.15 -6.16 -10.93
CA GLY A 279 -21.00 -6.95 -10.04
C GLY A 279 -20.24 -7.66 -8.92
N ILE A 280 -19.09 -7.12 -8.50
CA ILE A 280 -18.23 -7.70 -7.46
C ILE A 280 -18.70 -7.21 -6.09
N ARG A 281 -18.96 -8.11 -5.13
CA ARG A 281 -19.30 -7.70 -3.76
C ARG A 281 -18.09 -7.13 -3.03
N VAL A 282 -18.30 -6.09 -2.23
CA VAL A 282 -17.24 -5.46 -1.45
C VAL A 282 -17.53 -5.60 0.04
N TYR A 283 -16.54 -6.13 0.76
CA TYR A 283 -16.54 -6.20 2.22
C TYR A 283 -15.46 -5.24 2.73
N TRP A 284 -15.89 -4.09 3.24
CA TRP A 284 -14.99 -3.16 3.92
C TRP A 284 -14.83 -3.62 5.36
N LEU A 285 -13.75 -4.35 5.58
CA LEU A 285 -13.36 -4.85 6.89
C LEU A 285 -12.83 -3.68 7.73
N LEU A 286 -13.26 -3.60 8.99
CA LEU A 286 -12.68 -2.76 10.02
C LEU A 286 -12.01 -3.70 11.03
N PRO A 287 -10.72 -4.05 10.83
CA PRO A 287 -10.04 -5.05 11.65
C PRO A 287 -9.89 -4.56 13.10
N PRO A 288 -9.82 -5.49 14.07
CA PRO A 288 -9.41 -5.13 15.43
C PRO A 288 -8.01 -4.55 15.45
N VAL A 289 -7.80 -3.60 16.36
CA VAL A 289 -6.48 -3.12 16.80
C VAL A 289 -6.37 -3.33 18.30
N SER A 290 -5.22 -3.06 18.92
CA SER A 290 -5.10 -3.27 20.37
C SER A 290 -6.16 -2.45 21.13
N PRO A 291 -6.73 -2.97 22.23
CA PRO A 291 -7.78 -2.27 22.98
C PRO A 291 -7.39 -0.85 23.40
N ALA A 292 -6.13 -0.65 23.83
CA ALA A 292 -5.62 0.67 24.19
C ALA A 292 -5.55 1.65 23.00
N LEU A 293 -5.18 1.18 21.80
CA LEU A 293 -5.19 2.02 20.61
C LEU A 293 -6.62 2.39 20.19
N GLN A 294 -7.54 1.43 20.26
CA GLN A 294 -8.94 1.63 19.91
C GLN A 294 -9.61 2.64 20.87
N ALA A 295 -9.46 2.42 22.18
CA ALA A 295 -10.01 3.31 23.20
C ALA A 295 -9.53 4.76 23.03
N ARG A 296 -8.25 4.98 22.69
CA ARG A 296 -7.73 6.33 22.45
C ARG A 296 -8.37 7.00 21.22
N ARG A 297 -8.67 6.25 20.16
CA ARG A 297 -9.33 6.80 18.96
C ARG A 297 -10.77 7.20 19.25
N GLU A 298 -11.45 6.45 20.11
CA GLU A 298 -12.80 6.76 20.56
C GLU A 298 -12.81 8.00 21.46
N GLU A 299 -11.93 8.04 22.46
CA GLU A 299 -11.77 9.17 23.39
C GLU A 299 -11.52 10.49 22.65
N THR A 300 -10.68 10.47 21.61
CA THR A 300 -10.32 11.65 20.83
C THR A 300 -11.34 12.00 19.74
N GLY A 301 -12.35 11.16 19.52
CA GLY A 301 -13.35 11.32 18.45
C GLY A 301 -12.83 11.02 17.05
N ALA A 302 -11.56 10.62 16.88
CA ALA A 302 -11.01 10.20 15.60
C ALA A 302 -11.82 9.03 15.00
N GLU A 303 -12.24 8.10 15.87
CA GLU A 303 -13.02 6.93 15.46
C GLU A 303 -14.42 7.29 14.96
N ALA A 304 -15.12 8.18 15.66
CA ALA A 304 -16.42 8.66 15.25
C ALA A 304 -16.36 9.36 13.88
N GLY A 305 -15.29 10.13 13.64
CA GLY A 305 -15.01 10.73 12.35
C GLY A 305 -14.81 9.70 11.24
N TYR A 306 -14.03 8.65 11.50
CA TYR A 306 -13.79 7.56 10.55
C TYR A 306 -15.07 6.78 10.24
N LEU A 307 -15.86 6.45 11.26
CA LEU A 307 -17.15 5.79 11.10
C LEU A 307 -18.12 6.57 10.23
N LYS A 308 -18.25 7.87 10.47
CA LYS A 308 -19.07 8.76 9.63
C LYS A 308 -18.60 8.74 8.17
N PHE A 309 -17.28 8.70 7.95
CA PHE A 309 -16.71 8.61 6.62
C PHE A 309 -17.06 7.28 5.92
N VAL A 310 -16.85 6.13 6.58
CA VAL A 310 -17.18 4.81 6.01
C VAL A 310 -18.66 4.71 5.68
N ARG A 311 -19.55 5.10 6.61
CA ARG A 311 -21.01 5.10 6.41
C ARG A 311 -21.44 5.94 5.21
N SER A 312 -20.72 7.03 4.90
CA SER A 312 -21.03 7.88 3.75
C SER A 312 -20.87 7.17 2.39
N PHE A 313 -20.18 6.02 2.34
CA PHE A 313 -20.08 5.19 1.15
C PHE A 313 -21.15 4.10 1.07
N GLN A 314 -21.74 3.65 2.18
CA GLN A 314 -22.73 2.57 2.12
C GLN A 314 -24.00 2.99 1.35
N GLN A 315 -24.47 4.22 1.50
CA GLN A 315 -25.67 4.69 0.81
C GLN A 315 -25.55 4.63 -0.73
N PRO A 316 -24.52 5.22 -1.38
CA PRO A 316 -24.39 5.17 -2.83
C PRO A 316 -23.96 3.82 -3.39
N TYR A 317 -23.39 2.91 -2.58
CA TYR A 317 -22.87 1.62 -3.05
C TYR A 317 -23.62 0.46 -2.37
N PRO A 318 -24.71 -0.06 -2.95
CA PRO A 318 -25.53 -1.12 -2.34
C PRO A 318 -24.79 -2.45 -2.18
N HIS A 319 -23.77 -2.72 -3.01
CA HIS A 319 -22.92 -3.91 -2.96
C HIS A 319 -21.79 -3.84 -1.91
N LEU A 320 -21.72 -2.73 -1.16
CA LEU A 320 -20.77 -2.54 -0.06
C LEU A 320 -21.40 -2.99 1.26
N THR A 321 -20.78 -3.98 1.88
CA THR A 321 -21.01 -4.41 3.26
C THR A 321 -19.81 -4.02 4.13
N VAL A 322 -20.07 -3.47 5.31
CA VAL A 322 -19.03 -3.20 6.31
C VAL A 322 -19.01 -4.36 7.30
N VAL A 323 -17.82 -4.90 7.53
CA VAL A 323 -17.58 -5.98 8.50
C VAL A 323 -16.74 -5.40 9.63
N ASP A 324 -17.29 -5.35 10.83
CA ASP A 324 -16.72 -4.62 11.95
C ASP A 324 -16.19 -5.57 13.02
N GLY A 325 -14.87 -5.69 13.13
CA GLY A 325 -14.19 -6.52 14.12
C GLY A 325 -13.61 -5.73 15.30
N ARG A 326 -13.75 -4.39 15.32
CA ARG A 326 -13.05 -3.54 16.29
C ARG A 326 -13.47 -3.79 17.75
N HIS A 327 -14.72 -4.19 17.95
CA HIS A 327 -15.30 -4.45 19.26
C HIS A 327 -15.53 -5.93 19.56
N SER A 328 -14.91 -6.82 18.77
CA SER A 328 -15.03 -8.27 18.94
C SER A 328 -14.26 -8.81 20.15
N GLY A 329 -13.75 -7.98 21.07
CA GLY A 329 -13.14 -8.48 22.32
C GLY A 329 -11.76 -9.13 22.18
N TYR A 330 -11.00 -8.80 21.13
CA TYR A 330 -9.61 -9.25 20.99
C TYR A 330 -8.75 -8.70 22.13
N ASP A 331 -8.12 -9.61 22.88
CA ASP A 331 -7.16 -9.21 23.91
C ASP A 331 -5.78 -8.90 23.30
N HIS A 332 -4.91 -8.22 24.06
CA HIS A 332 -3.60 -7.76 23.56
C HIS A 332 -2.66 -8.90 23.11
N THR A 333 -2.86 -10.12 23.58
CA THR A 333 -2.02 -11.28 23.21
C THR A 333 -2.28 -11.79 21.81
N ALA A 334 -3.33 -11.31 21.14
CA ALA A 334 -3.63 -11.58 19.73
C ALA A 334 -2.82 -10.68 18.76
N PHE A 335 -1.98 -9.79 19.28
CA PHE A 335 -1.29 -8.77 18.51
C PHE A 335 0.23 -8.86 18.63
N VAL A 336 0.93 -8.56 17.53
CA VAL A 336 2.39 -8.39 17.50
C VAL A 336 2.81 -6.96 17.89
N ASP A 337 1.94 -5.98 17.64
CA ASP A 337 2.09 -4.58 18.02
C ASP A 337 0.72 -3.91 18.21
N ALA A 338 0.67 -2.60 18.49
CA ALA A 338 -0.59 -1.88 18.71
C ALA A 338 -1.60 -1.94 17.55
N THR A 339 -1.16 -2.30 16.34
CA THR A 339 -1.99 -2.33 15.13
C THR A 339 -2.19 -3.75 14.57
N HIS A 340 -1.15 -4.56 14.49
CA HIS A 340 -1.15 -5.80 13.70
C HIS A 340 -1.41 -7.02 14.56
N LEU A 341 -2.30 -7.90 14.06
CA LEU A 341 -2.52 -9.22 14.63
C LEU A 341 -1.29 -10.11 14.46
N ASP A 342 -1.07 -11.01 15.41
CA ASP A 342 -0.19 -12.16 15.21
C ASP A 342 -0.91 -13.26 14.40
N GLY A 343 -0.23 -14.35 14.09
CA GLY A 343 -0.80 -15.45 13.32
C GLY A 343 -2.07 -16.06 13.93
N ARG A 344 -2.20 -16.08 15.27
CA ARG A 344 -3.39 -16.64 15.94
C ARG A 344 -4.56 -15.66 15.87
N GLY A 345 -4.33 -14.39 16.17
CA GLY A 345 -5.35 -13.35 16.05
C GLY A 345 -5.87 -13.24 14.62
N ALA A 346 -4.96 -13.29 13.64
CA ALA A 346 -5.29 -13.28 12.22
C ALA A 346 -6.05 -14.52 11.78
N PHE A 347 -5.69 -15.71 12.29
CA PHE A 347 -6.43 -16.94 12.05
C PHE A 347 -7.89 -16.78 12.52
N THR A 348 -8.12 -16.40 13.78
CA THR A 348 -9.49 -16.25 14.32
C THR A 348 -10.29 -15.22 13.52
N LEU A 349 -9.71 -14.04 13.24
CA LEU A 349 -10.38 -13.01 12.43
C LEU A 349 -10.79 -13.54 11.06
N THR A 350 -9.88 -14.29 10.43
CA THR A 350 -10.11 -14.85 9.11
C THR A 350 -11.19 -15.93 9.12
N THR A 351 -11.23 -16.78 10.15
CA THR A 351 -12.26 -17.82 10.31
C THR A 351 -13.65 -17.21 10.43
N GLU A 352 -13.80 -16.18 11.25
CA GLU A 352 -15.07 -15.47 11.46
C GLU A 352 -15.52 -14.75 10.18
N LEU A 353 -14.60 -14.06 9.52
CA LEU A 353 -14.83 -13.43 8.22
C LEU A 353 -15.24 -14.48 7.16
N GLY A 354 -14.52 -15.59 7.07
CA GLY A 354 -14.78 -16.67 6.12
C GLY A 354 -16.16 -17.30 6.33
N SER A 355 -16.54 -17.53 7.58
CA SER A 355 -17.89 -17.99 7.93
C SER A 355 -18.99 -17.01 7.49
N MET A 356 -18.75 -15.71 7.64
CA MET A 356 -19.67 -14.66 7.17
C MET A 356 -19.75 -14.62 5.63
N LEU A 357 -18.60 -14.63 4.94
CA LEU A 357 -18.52 -14.65 3.48
C LEU A 357 -19.21 -15.87 2.88
N ARG A 358 -18.98 -17.07 3.44
CA ARG A 358 -19.63 -18.32 3.00
C ARG A 358 -21.15 -18.20 3.01
N ARG A 359 -21.74 -17.71 4.10
CA ARG A 359 -23.20 -17.53 4.20
C ARG A 359 -23.71 -16.53 3.18
N ASP A 360 -23.03 -15.40 3.05
CA ASP A 360 -23.45 -14.33 2.15
C ASP A 360 -23.35 -14.75 0.66
N LEU A 361 -22.26 -15.42 0.28
CA LEU A 361 -22.03 -15.91 -1.08
C LEU A 361 -22.99 -17.05 -1.46
N ALA A 362 -23.39 -17.90 -0.49
CA ALA A 362 -24.40 -18.94 -0.72
C ALA A 362 -25.82 -18.38 -0.90
N GLY A 363 -26.13 -17.20 -0.35
CA GLY A 363 -27.46 -16.58 -0.36
C GLY A 363 -27.96 -16.08 -1.73
N GLY A 364 -27.31 -16.43 -2.84
CA GLY A 364 -27.82 -16.20 -4.20
C GLY A 364 -27.96 -14.73 -4.63
N GLY A 365 -27.41 -13.78 -3.88
CA GLY A 365 -27.51 -12.35 -4.23
C GLY A 365 -28.47 -11.54 -3.37
N SER A 366 -29.18 -12.15 -2.40
CA SER A 366 -30.01 -11.38 -1.48
C SER A 366 -29.12 -10.46 -0.64
N VAL A 367 -29.41 -9.17 -0.70
CA VAL A 367 -28.71 -8.17 0.11
C VAL A 367 -29.14 -8.39 1.57
N PRO A 368 -28.20 -8.61 2.52
CA PRO A 368 -28.58 -8.78 3.91
C PRO A 368 -29.30 -7.53 4.43
N PRO A 369 -30.27 -7.70 5.35
CA PRO A 369 -31.07 -6.58 5.87
C PRO A 369 -30.22 -5.51 6.57
N SER A 370 -29.09 -5.91 7.16
CA SER A 370 -28.04 -4.99 7.60
C SER A 370 -26.80 -5.16 6.73
N ARG A 371 -26.29 -4.05 6.18
CA ARG A 371 -25.00 -3.97 5.49
C ARG A 371 -23.85 -3.52 6.40
N TRP A 372 -24.12 -3.43 7.71
CA TRP A 372 -23.10 -3.29 8.76
C TRP A 372 -23.19 -4.54 9.63
N VAL A 373 -22.13 -5.33 9.65
CA VAL A 373 -22.12 -6.64 10.31
C VAL A 373 -20.99 -6.66 11.33
N ASP A 374 -21.34 -6.78 12.59
CA ASP A 374 -20.36 -6.98 13.66
C ASP A 374 -19.88 -8.43 13.63
N LEU A 375 -18.57 -8.62 13.76
CA LEU A 375 -17.98 -9.96 13.94
C LEU A 375 -18.31 -10.49 15.34
N PRO A 376 -18.41 -11.82 15.52
CA PRO A 376 -18.68 -12.41 16.83
C PRO A 376 -17.57 -12.07 17.83
N HIS A 377 -17.81 -12.41 19.10
CA HIS A 377 -16.79 -12.26 20.13
C HIS A 377 -15.60 -13.18 19.83
N TYR A 378 -14.39 -12.67 20.07
CA TYR A 378 -13.13 -13.35 19.89
C TYR A 378 -13.09 -14.61 20.74
N HIS A 379 -12.94 -15.75 20.08
CA HIS A 379 -12.75 -17.04 20.69
C HIS A 379 -11.50 -17.67 20.05
N PRO A 380 -10.37 -17.73 20.78
CA PRO A 380 -9.11 -18.10 20.17
C PRO A 380 -9.04 -19.61 19.92
N ASP A 381 -9.41 -20.03 18.72
CA ASP A 381 -9.42 -21.43 18.28
C ASP A 381 -7.98 -21.91 17.95
N PRO A 382 -7.57 -23.15 18.33
CA PRO A 382 -6.45 -23.79 17.67
C PRO A 382 -6.66 -23.87 16.15
N SER A 383 -5.65 -23.45 15.37
CA SER A 383 -5.73 -23.50 13.90
C SER A 383 -5.68 -24.96 13.40
N PRO A 384 -6.73 -25.50 12.76
CA PRO A 384 -6.64 -26.76 12.02
C PRO A 384 -5.81 -26.61 10.73
N VAL A 385 -5.63 -25.37 10.24
CA VAL A 385 -4.88 -25.08 9.02
C VAL A 385 -3.40 -24.85 9.38
N PRO A 386 -2.45 -25.60 8.80
CA PRO A 386 -1.03 -25.34 9.01
C PRO A 386 -0.66 -23.98 8.41
N LEU A 387 -0.09 -23.10 9.24
CA LEU A 387 0.42 -21.78 8.83
C LEU A 387 1.93 -21.72 9.05
N GLU A 388 2.64 -21.05 8.15
CA GLU A 388 4.05 -20.72 8.34
C GLU A 388 4.17 -19.25 8.78
N ASP A 389 4.57 -19.00 10.02
CA ASP A 389 4.83 -17.64 10.51
C ASP A 389 6.21 -17.12 10.08
N VAL A 390 6.46 -15.82 10.33
CA VAL A 390 7.73 -15.16 9.96
C VAL A 390 8.96 -15.80 10.63
N GLU A 391 8.84 -16.35 11.84
CA GLU A 391 9.97 -17.02 12.50
C GLU A 391 10.24 -18.40 11.91
N GLN A 392 9.19 -19.15 11.58
CA GLN A 392 9.33 -20.42 10.86
C GLN A 392 9.97 -20.18 9.48
N SER A 393 9.52 -19.16 8.74
CA SER A 393 10.17 -18.75 7.49
C SER A 393 11.64 -18.39 7.69
N ARG A 394 11.98 -17.72 8.81
CA ARG A 394 13.38 -17.39 9.14
C ARG A 394 14.23 -18.63 9.38
N ILE A 395 13.73 -19.59 10.14
CA ILE A 395 14.42 -20.85 10.43
C ILE A 395 14.68 -21.61 9.12
N LEU A 396 13.67 -21.72 8.26
CA LEU A 396 13.77 -22.44 6.97
C LEU A 396 14.74 -21.77 6.01
N VAL A 397 14.67 -20.44 5.85
CA VAL A 397 15.61 -19.69 5.01
C VAL A 397 17.05 -19.83 5.50
N LYS A 398 17.30 -19.79 6.82
CA LYS A 398 18.63 -20.02 7.40
C LYS A 398 19.13 -21.47 7.20
N ALA A 399 18.22 -22.44 7.18
CA ALA A 399 18.52 -23.83 6.88
C ALA A 399 18.71 -24.11 5.37
N GLY A 400 18.59 -23.09 4.51
CA GLY A 400 18.72 -23.24 3.05
C GLY A 400 17.51 -23.90 2.38
N ARG A 401 16.32 -23.87 3.00
CA ARG A 401 15.08 -24.52 2.54
C ARG A 401 14.04 -23.57 1.97
#